data_AF-A0A652ZVU3-F1
#
_entry.id   AF-A0A652ZVU3-F1
#
_cell.length_a   1.000
_cell.length_b   1.000
_cell.length_c   1.000
_cell.angle_alpha   90.00
_cell.angle_beta   90.00
_cell.angle_gamma   90.00
#
_symmetry.space_group_name_H-M   'P 1'
#
loop_
_entity.id
_entity.type
_entity.pdbx_description
1 polymer ?
#
loop_
_entity_poly.entity_id
_entity_poly.type
_entity_poly.pdbx_seq_one_letter_code
_entity_poly.pdbx_strand_id
1 'polypeptide(L)'
;MNYALICPNVFSFSSDLSPKEFEEMHFNFFFDLANNAKIFNFSIKILQSTLDRYLCNFPWNKFGDQKWLPYLRDWESYIYPTFLKYSVSINKTDNSKNCDCIKSDLETEKGNWVYLIFNNANEFPLIENIFVLTKSKCKILCLDKLNTLTPSDDVNMVYYPWKNFFDSRLPHTGEYHFCPPVGWDRFGYIKKVNNGYKDNKGRIWVHDTERKDHWDVQLPDNSHINVSYDGRII
;
A
#
# COMPACT_ATOMS: atom_id res chain seq x y z
N MET A 1 11.39 15.22 -16.39
CA MET A 1 11.90 15.03 -15.01
C MET A 1 11.17 13.83 -14.43
N ASN A 2 11.89 12.79 -14.00
CA ASN A 2 11.28 11.55 -13.51
C ASN A 2 10.66 11.76 -12.12
N TYR A 3 9.53 11.11 -11.84
CA TYR A 3 8.97 11.13 -10.51
C TYR A 3 8.29 9.82 -10.11
N ALA A 4 8.26 9.56 -8.81
CA ALA A 4 7.60 8.42 -8.21
C ALA A 4 6.42 8.88 -7.36
N LEU A 5 5.22 8.37 -7.62
CA LEU A 5 4.04 8.58 -6.81
C LEU A 5 3.95 7.49 -5.74
N ILE A 6 3.87 7.90 -4.47
CA ILE A 6 3.71 6.96 -3.36
C ILE A 6 2.22 6.67 -3.14
N CYS A 7 1.84 5.39 -3.16
CA CYS A 7 0.48 4.96 -2.83
C CYS A 7 0.15 5.26 -1.36
N PRO A 8 -1.05 5.77 -1.03
CA PRO A 8 -1.45 6.05 0.35
C PRO A 8 -1.27 4.86 1.32
N ASN A 9 -1.42 3.63 0.84
CA ASN A 9 -1.25 2.42 1.66
C ASN A 9 0.17 2.26 2.22
N VAL A 10 1.19 2.88 1.62
CA VAL A 10 2.56 2.89 2.16
C VAL A 10 2.60 3.50 3.56
N PHE A 11 1.70 4.44 3.84
CA PHE A 11 1.64 5.15 5.12
C PHE A 11 0.76 4.46 6.17
N SER A 12 0.14 3.32 5.83
CA SER A 12 -0.65 2.54 6.79
C SER A 12 0.25 1.64 7.63
N PHE A 13 0.09 1.64 8.95
CA PHE A 13 0.80 0.74 9.85
C PHE A 13 -0.02 0.35 11.06
N SER A 14 0.35 -0.78 11.64
CA SER A 14 -0.29 -1.31 12.83
C SER A 14 0.31 -0.69 14.08
N SER A 15 -0.51 -0.49 15.11
CA SER A 15 -0.10 0.12 16.38
C SER A 15 0.65 -0.85 17.31
N ASP A 16 0.70 -2.13 16.96
CA ASP A 16 1.29 -3.23 17.74
C ASP A 16 2.72 -3.60 17.30
N LEU A 17 3.30 -2.88 16.33
CA LEU A 17 4.65 -3.16 15.84
C LEU A 17 5.71 -2.94 16.94
N SER A 18 6.72 -3.79 16.98
CA SER A 18 7.94 -3.51 17.75
C SER A 18 8.78 -2.42 17.07
N PRO A 19 9.71 -1.75 17.80
CA PRO A 19 10.57 -0.71 17.19
C PRO A 19 11.35 -1.21 15.97
N LYS A 20 11.87 -2.45 16.05
CA LYS A 20 12.64 -3.06 14.96
C LYS A 20 11.76 -3.37 13.74
N GLU A 21 10.57 -3.92 13.95
CA GLU A 21 9.62 -4.13 12.84
C GLU A 21 9.20 -2.80 12.20
N PHE A 22 9.00 -1.76 13.03
CA PHE A 22 8.66 -0.43 12.53
C PHE A 22 9.79 0.15 11.67
N GLU A 23 11.03 0.05 12.13
CA GLU A 23 12.22 0.47 11.37
C GLU A 23 12.31 -0.26 10.03
N GLU A 24 12.25 -1.59 10.05
CA GLU A 24 12.36 -2.42 8.85
C GLU A 24 11.26 -2.11 7.83
N MET A 25 10.04 -1.87 8.29
CA MET A 25 8.88 -1.64 7.43
C MET A 25 8.71 -0.19 6.95
N HIS A 26 9.22 0.79 7.71
CA HIS A 26 8.99 2.21 7.46
C HIS A 26 10.27 2.98 7.24
N PHE A 27 11.17 2.95 8.23
CA PHE A 27 12.36 3.81 8.22
C PHE A 27 13.29 3.43 7.09
N ASN A 28 13.57 2.14 6.93
CA ASN A 28 14.38 1.64 5.82
C ASN A 28 13.71 1.96 4.48
N PHE A 29 12.39 1.80 4.37
CA PHE A 29 11.66 2.15 3.15
C PHE A 29 11.85 3.62 2.76
N PHE A 30 11.62 4.56 3.68
CA PHE A 30 11.76 5.99 3.38
C PHE A 30 13.21 6.40 3.10
N PHE A 31 14.15 5.81 3.84
CA PHE A 31 15.57 6.06 3.65
C PHE A 31 16.06 5.56 2.29
N ASP A 32 15.77 4.31 1.94
CA ASP A 32 16.11 3.70 0.66
C ASP A 32 15.45 4.45 -0.49
N LEU A 33 14.19 4.85 -0.32
CA LEU A 33 13.48 5.63 -1.33
C LEU A 33 14.15 6.98 -1.58
N ALA A 34 14.53 7.70 -0.53
CA ALA A 34 15.24 8.98 -0.66
C ALA A 34 16.62 8.81 -1.31
N ASN A 35 17.37 7.77 -0.94
CA ASN A 35 18.65 7.45 -1.56
C ASN A 35 18.51 7.08 -3.03
N ASN A 36 17.50 6.28 -3.39
CA ASN A 36 17.21 5.95 -4.78
C ASN A 36 16.78 7.18 -5.58
N ALA A 37 15.95 8.06 -5.00
CA ALA A 37 15.58 9.33 -5.62
C ALA A 37 16.79 10.18 -5.96
N LYS A 38 17.79 10.22 -5.07
CA LYS A 38 19.07 10.87 -5.30
C LYS A 38 19.89 10.18 -6.39
N ILE A 39 20.08 8.86 -6.32
CA ILE A 39 20.93 8.07 -7.24
C ILE A 39 20.38 8.11 -8.67
N PHE A 40 19.06 7.91 -8.81
CA PHE A 40 18.38 7.82 -10.10
C PHE A 40 17.78 9.15 -10.56
N ASN A 41 18.03 10.24 -9.82
CA ASN A 41 17.62 11.60 -10.13
C ASN A 41 16.11 11.73 -10.45
N PHE A 42 15.26 11.24 -9.54
CA PHE A 42 13.81 11.43 -9.62
C PHE A 42 13.27 12.16 -8.38
N SER A 43 12.10 12.79 -8.52
CA SER A 43 11.38 13.41 -7.40
C SER A 43 10.30 12.49 -6.86
N ILE A 44 10.15 12.44 -5.55
CA ILE A 44 9.07 11.72 -4.90
C ILE A 44 7.85 12.65 -4.83
N LYS A 45 6.69 12.15 -5.23
CA LYS A 45 5.42 12.87 -5.24
C LYS A 45 4.47 12.20 -4.26
N ILE A 46 3.92 12.99 -3.36
CA ILE A 46 3.09 12.51 -2.26
C ILE A 46 1.89 13.44 -2.06
N LEU A 47 0.72 12.87 -1.81
CA LEU A 47 -0.43 13.65 -1.37
C LEU A 47 -0.16 14.23 0.02
N GLN A 48 -0.30 15.55 0.19
CA GLN A 48 -0.07 16.20 1.49
C GLN A 48 -0.94 15.57 2.59
N SER A 49 -2.22 15.29 2.30
CA SER A 49 -3.15 14.67 3.27
C SER A 49 -2.69 13.30 3.76
N THR A 50 -2.09 12.50 2.87
CA THR A 50 -1.53 11.19 3.21
C THR A 50 -0.30 11.32 4.11
N LEU A 51 0.58 12.29 3.82
CA LEU A 51 1.73 12.58 4.69
C LEU A 51 1.28 13.07 6.07
N ASP A 52 0.31 13.98 6.12
CA ASP A 52 -0.22 14.52 7.36
C ASP A 52 -0.84 13.40 8.21
N ARG A 53 -1.64 12.52 7.59
CA ARG A 53 -2.21 11.34 8.26
C ARG A 53 -1.14 10.41 8.81
N TYR A 54 -0.08 10.16 8.06
CA TYR A 54 1.06 9.37 8.52
C TYR A 54 1.66 9.97 9.80
N LEU A 55 1.96 11.27 9.75
CA LEU A 55 2.55 11.99 10.87
C LEU A 55 1.60 12.04 12.07
N CYS A 56 0.28 12.14 11.86
CA CYS A 56 -0.71 12.10 12.93
C CYS A 56 -0.77 10.74 13.65
N ASN A 57 -0.66 9.65 12.89
CA ASN A 57 -0.68 8.29 13.45
C ASN A 57 0.69 7.82 13.94
N PHE A 58 1.75 8.57 13.63
CA PHE A 58 3.12 8.20 13.96
C PHE A 58 3.26 8.00 15.48
N PRO A 59 4.08 7.02 15.94
CA PRO A 59 4.15 6.66 17.36
C PRO A 59 4.91 7.69 18.22
N TRP A 60 4.59 8.98 18.10
CA TRP A 60 5.17 10.08 18.89
C TRP A 60 4.98 9.85 20.40
N ASN A 61 3.88 9.22 20.80
CA ASN A 61 3.62 8.84 22.19
C ASN A 61 4.63 7.84 22.76
N LYS A 62 5.45 7.19 21.92
CA LYS A 62 6.51 6.27 22.33
C LYS A 62 7.87 6.96 22.57
N PHE A 63 7.98 8.28 22.43
CA PHE A 63 9.25 9.00 22.69
C PHE A 63 9.82 8.80 24.11
N GLY A 64 8.96 8.51 25.10
CA GLY A 64 9.39 8.20 26.46
C GLY A 64 9.89 6.76 26.67
N ASP A 65 9.70 5.86 25.70
CA ASP A 65 10.12 4.47 25.78
C ASP A 65 11.58 4.34 25.31
N GLN A 66 12.46 3.88 26.20
CA GLN A 66 13.89 3.71 25.92
C GLN A 66 14.18 2.78 24.73
N LYS A 67 13.30 1.82 24.44
CA LYS A 67 13.45 0.92 23.28
C LYS A 67 13.11 1.60 21.96
N TRP A 68 12.18 2.55 21.97
CA TRP A 68 11.76 3.29 20.79
C TRP A 68 12.62 4.52 20.52
N LEU A 69 13.17 5.13 21.58
CA LEU A 69 13.85 6.42 21.51
C LEU A 69 14.95 6.51 20.43
N PRO A 70 15.85 5.52 20.23
CA PRO A 70 16.87 5.61 19.19
C PRO A 70 16.25 5.72 17.79
N TYR A 71 15.30 4.85 17.48
CA TYR A 71 14.59 4.81 16.21
C TYR A 71 13.84 6.11 15.91
N LEU A 72 13.12 6.63 16.90
CA LEU A 72 12.35 7.87 16.72
C LEU A 72 13.26 9.09 16.54
N ARG A 73 14.44 9.12 17.19
CA ARG A 73 15.46 10.15 16.98
C ARG A 73 16.08 10.07 15.59
N ASP A 74 16.37 8.87 15.09
CA ASP A 74 16.91 8.69 13.74
C ASP A 74 15.89 9.16 12.70
N TRP A 75 14.60 8.86 12.93
CA TRP A 75 13.52 9.38 12.10
C TRP A 75 13.49 10.91 12.06
N GLU A 76 13.40 11.55 13.23
CA GLU A 76 13.25 13.01 13.36
C GLU A 76 14.47 13.77 12.83
N SER A 77 15.67 13.30 13.18
CA SER A 77 16.92 14.02 12.92
C SER A 77 17.49 13.78 11.53
N TYR A 78 17.18 12.64 10.91
CA TYR A 78 17.88 12.20 9.71
C TYR A 78 16.95 11.68 8.61
N ILE A 79 16.14 10.67 8.88
CA ILE A 79 15.38 9.97 7.83
C ILE A 79 14.30 10.88 7.25
N TYR A 80 13.49 11.51 8.10
CA TYR A 80 12.40 12.37 7.66
C TYR A 80 12.91 13.63 6.91
N PRO A 81 13.91 14.38 7.42
CA PRO A 81 14.51 15.48 6.66
C PRO A 81 15.09 15.05 5.31
N THR A 82 15.75 13.89 5.26
CA THR A 82 16.33 13.33 4.03
C THR A 82 15.24 12.98 3.02
N PHE A 83 14.18 12.31 3.48
CA PHE A 83 13.00 12.02 2.65
C PHE A 83 12.36 13.30 2.11
N LEU A 84 12.12 14.30 2.98
CA LEU A 84 11.50 15.56 2.59
C LEU A 84 12.28 16.30 1.51
N LYS A 85 13.62 16.27 1.58
CA LYS A 85 14.49 16.91 0.58
C LYS A 85 14.23 16.43 -0.85
N TYR A 86 13.83 15.18 -1.02
CA TYR A 86 13.55 14.57 -2.32
C TYR A 86 12.05 14.44 -2.62
N SER A 87 11.20 14.87 -1.70
CA SER A 87 9.75 14.79 -1.83
C SER A 87 9.13 16.15 -2.18
N VAL A 88 8.06 16.11 -2.98
CA VAL A 88 7.23 17.25 -3.30
C VAL A 88 5.79 16.87 -2.99
N SER A 89 5.20 17.57 -2.03
CA SER A 89 3.79 17.43 -1.68
C SER A 89 2.89 17.97 -2.79
N ILE A 90 1.86 17.22 -3.13
CA ILE A 90 0.79 17.57 -4.06
C ILE A 90 -0.44 17.97 -3.24
N ASN A 91 -1.23 18.93 -3.77
CA ASN A 91 -2.42 19.47 -3.11
C ASN A 91 -2.12 20.00 -1.71
N LYS A 92 -1.08 20.83 -1.61
CA LYS A 92 -0.74 21.53 -0.37
C LYS A 92 -1.92 22.43 -0.02
N THR A 93 -2.76 22.00 0.91
CA THR A 93 -3.80 22.86 1.45
C THR A 93 -3.12 23.88 2.34
N ASP A 94 -3.50 25.15 2.24
CA ASP A 94 -2.98 26.26 3.05
C ASP A 94 -3.38 26.17 4.54
N ASN A 95 -3.74 24.98 5.02
CA ASN A 95 -4.13 24.73 6.40
C ASN A 95 -2.90 24.66 7.29
N SER A 96 -2.35 25.85 7.50
CA SER A 96 -1.40 26.16 8.53
C SER A 96 -1.96 25.81 9.92
N LYS A 97 -1.14 25.10 10.68
CA LYS A 97 -0.93 25.22 12.15
C LYS A 97 -1.68 24.32 13.14
N ASN A 98 -2.71 23.57 12.78
CA ASN A 98 -3.23 22.54 13.69
C ASN A 98 -3.21 21.18 13.02
N CYS A 99 -2.50 20.22 13.62
CA CYS A 99 -2.74 18.79 13.39
C CYS A 99 -4.11 18.41 13.98
N ASP A 100 -5.19 19.07 13.54
CA ASP A 100 -6.53 18.55 13.70
C ASP A 100 -6.60 17.36 12.75
N CYS A 101 -6.23 16.18 13.26
CA CYS A 101 -6.01 14.95 12.51
C CYS A 101 -7.01 14.85 11.37
N ILE A 102 -6.52 14.96 10.13
CA ILE A 102 -7.35 14.98 8.93
C ILE A 102 -8.20 13.70 8.93
N LYS A 103 -9.50 13.84 9.17
CA LYS A 103 -10.49 12.75 9.06
C LYS A 103 -10.85 12.49 7.60
N SER A 104 -9.88 12.50 6.69
CA SER A 104 -10.13 12.02 5.33
C SER A 104 -10.32 10.51 5.40
N ASP A 105 -11.25 9.96 4.62
CA ASP A 105 -11.34 8.51 4.44
C ASP A 105 -10.17 8.05 3.58
N LEU A 106 -9.56 6.89 3.88
CA LEU A 106 -8.54 6.28 3.03
C LEU A 106 -9.07 6.04 1.62
N GLU A 107 -10.36 5.74 1.48
CA GLU A 107 -10.99 5.53 0.18
C GLU A 107 -11.07 6.82 -0.63
N THR A 108 -11.34 7.96 0.02
CA THR A 108 -11.27 9.28 -0.64
C THR A 108 -9.85 9.62 -1.08
N GLU A 109 -8.83 9.31 -0.25
CA GLU A 109 -7.44 9.53 -0.63
C GLU A 109 -6.99 8.66 -1.80
N LYS A 110 -7.39 7.38 -1.81
CA LYS A 110 -7.16 6.49 -2.95
C LYS A 110 -7.85 6.99 -4.21
N GLY A 111 -9.10 7.46 -4.10
CA GLY A 111 -9.84 8.08 -5.21
C GLY A 111 -9.13 9.30 -5.78
N ASN A 112 -8.67 10.21 -4.91
CA ASN A 112 -7.89 11.39 -5.31
C ASN A 112 -6.54 11.02 -5.93
N TRP A 113 -5.89 9.97 -5.43
CA TRP A 113 -4.62 9.47 -5.96
C TRP A 113 -4.78 8.83 -7.34
N VAL A 114 -5.82 8.02 -7.54
CA VAL A 114 -6.22 7.48 -8.85
C VAL A 114 -6.55 8.62 -9.82
N TYR A 115 -7.34 9.59 -9.38
CA TYR A 115 -7.66 10.78 -10.18
C TYR A 115 -6.39 11.52 -10.62
N LEU A 116 -5.40 11.68 -9.72
CA LEU A 116 -4.11 12.31 -10.06
C LEU A 116 -3.33 11.54 -11.13
N ILE A 117 -3.35 10.21 -11.12
CA ILE A 117 -2.67 9.38 -12.12
C ILE A 117 -3.34 9.49 -13.49
N PHE A 118 -4.68 9.48 -13.53
CA PHE A 118 -5.42 9.35 -14.79
C PHE A 118 -5.87 10.68 -15.41
N ASN A 119 -6.15 11.72 -14.61
CA ASN A 119 -6.78 12.95 -15.11
C ASN A 119 -5.89 14.19 -15.10
N ASN A 120 -4.78 14.20 -14.34
CA ASN A 120 -3.91 15.38 -14.23
C ASN A 120 -2.70 15.38 -15.19
N ALA A 121 -2.84 14.81 -16.38
CA ALA A 121 -1.83 14.90 -17.46
C ALA A 121 -1.48 16.36 -17.88
N ASN A 122 -2.26 17.36 -17.43
CA ASN A 122 -2.01 18.79 -17.69
C ASN A 122 -1.26 19.52 -16.55
N GLU A 123 -1.33 19.05 -15.29
CA GLU A 123 -0.52 19.59 -14.17
C GLU A 123 0.88 18.95 -14.11
N PHE A 124 1.03 17.80 -14.75
CA PHE A 124 2.28 17.08 -14.89
C PHE A 124 2.63 17.06 -16.37
N PRO A 125 3.53 17.94 -16.86
CA PRO A 125 3.84 18.02 -18.28
C PRO A 125 4.31 16.66 -18.81
N LEU A 126 3.55 16.13 -19.78
CA LEU A 126 3.85 14.97 -20.64
C LEU A 126 4.96 14.08 -20.08
N ILE A 127 4.52 13.12 -19.27
CA ILE A 127 5.38 12.38 -18.36
C ILE A 127 5.83 11.10 -19.04
N GLU A 128 7.12 10.96 -19.24
CA GLU A 128 7.67 9.76 -19.88
C GLU A 128 7.68 8.56 -18.91
N ASN A 129 7.83 8.77 -17.58
CA ASN A 129 7.94 7.67 -16.59
C ASN A 129 7.34 8.04 -15.21
N ILE A 130 6.19 7.47 -14.87
CA ILE A 130 5.58 7.46 -13.52
C ILE A 130 5.93 6.14 -12.85
N PHE A 131 6.44 6.19 -11.62
CA PHE A 131 6.62 4.99 -10.79
C PHE A 131 5.57 4.95 -9.69
N VAL A 132 4.83 3.85 -9.57
CA VAL A 132 3.91 3.61 -8.46
C VAL A 132 4.62 2.77 -7.40
N LEU A 133 4.76 3.33 -6.20
CA LEU A 133 5.41 2.66 -5.08
C LEU A 133 4.39 2.12 -4.09
N THR A 134 4.47 0.82 -3.83
CA THR A 134 3.69 0.11 -2.80
C THR A 134 4.64 -0.61 -1.83
N LYS A 135 4.19 -0.87 -0.59
CA LYS A 135 4.99 -1.52 0.46
C LYS A 135 5.40 -2.95 0.14
N SER A 136 4.55 -3.66 -0.60
CA SER A 136 4.74 -5.06 -0.92
C SER A 136 5.65 -5.19 -2.14
N LYS A 137 6.95 -5.37 -1.90
CA LYS A 137 8.07 -5.37 -2.85
C LYS A 137 8.28 -4.01 -3.55
N CYS A 138 9.49 -3.46 -3.40
CA CYS A 138 10.12 -2.58 -4.40
C CYS A 138 10.29 -3.33 -5.74
N LYS A 139 9.21 -3.73 -6.39
CA LYS A 139 9.21 -3.71 -7.85
C LYS A 139 8.86 -2.28 -8.17
N ILE A 140 9.89 -1.50 -8.47
CA ILE A 140 9.75 -0.40 -9.41
C ILE A 140 8.93 -1.00 -10.55
N LEU A 141 7.64 -0.68 -10.62
CA LEU A 141 6.91 -0.81 -11.87
C LEU A 141 7.65 0.19 -12.76
N CYS A 142 8.73 -0.26 -13.41
CA CYS A 142 9.26 0.40 -14.59
C CYS A 142 8.13 0.31 -15.59
N LEU A 143 7.23 1.30 -15.54
CA LEU A 143 6.17 1.50 -16.49
C LEU A 143 6.82 2.07 -17.73
N ASP A 144 7.65 1.27 -18.41
CA ASP A 144 8.18 1.58 -19.75
C ASP A 144 7.03 1.68 -20.79
N LYS A 145 5.78 1.53 -20.36
CA LYS A 145 4.56 1.63 -21.16
C LYS A 145 3.40 2.27 -20.38
N LEU A 146 3.54 3.56 -20.04
CA LEU A 146 2.39 4.39 -19.67
C LEU A 146 1.36 4.55 -20.80
N ASN A 147 1.71 4.18 -22.03
CA ASN A 147 0.80 4.20 -23.18
C ASN A 147 -0.20 3.02 -23.23
N THR A 148 -0.25 2.14 -22.22
CA THR A 148 -1.13 0.96 -22.18
C THR A 148 -1.94 0.80 -20.89
N LEU A 149 -1.98 1.81 -20.01
CA LEU A 149 -2.78 1.74 -18.79
C LEU A 149 -4.27 1.69 -19.14
N THR A 150 -5.00 0.75 -18.54
CA THR A 150 -6.46 0.69 -18.64
C THR A 150 -7.07 0.92 -17.27
N PRO A 151 -8.03 1.85 -17.11
CA PRO A 151 -8.50 2.28 -15.80
C PRO A 151 -9.01 1.17 -14.86
N SER A 152 -9.49 0.01 -15.34
CA SER A 152 -10.12 -0.99 -14.47
C SER A 152 -9.13 -1.90 -13.72
N ASP A 153 -8.08 -2.38 -14.39
CA ASP A 153 -7.16 -3.36 -13.79
C ASP A 153 -6.14 -2.68 -12.87
N ASP A 154 -5.73 -1.47 -13.24
CA ASP A 154 -4.71 -0.69 -12.54
C ASP A 154 -5.26 -0.05 -11.26
N VAL A 155 -6.52 0.39 -11.27
CA VAL A 155 -7.24 0.83 -10.06
C VAL A 155 -7.30 -0.30 -9.04
N ASN A 156 -7.59 -1.53 -9.50
CA ASN A 156 -7.63 -2.69 -8.61
C ASN A 156 -6.28 -3.00 -7.96
N MET A 157 -5.15 -2.71 -8.60
CA MET A 157 -3.83 -2.87 -7.96
C MET A 157 -3.61 -1.86 -6.82
N VAL A 158 -4.26 -0.70 -6.87
CA VAL A 158 -4.18 0.33 -5.82
C VAL A 158 -5.09 -0.01 -4.65
N TYR A 159 -6.34 -0.39 -4.93
CA TYR A 159 -7.31 -0.76 -3.90
C TYR A 159 -6.98 -2.12 -3.27
N TYR A 160 -6.42 -3.05 -4.05
CA TYR A 160 -6.16 -4.44 -3.66
C TYR A 160 -4.73 -4.88 -4.01
N PRO A 161 -3.70 -4.28 -3.40
CA PRO A 161 -2.29 -4.55 -3.74
C PRO A 161 -1.87 -6.01 -3.51
N TRP A 162 -2.61 -6.73 -2.67
CA TRP A 162 -2.42 -8.16 -2.43
C TRP A 162 -2.65 -9.01 -3.68
N LYS A 163 -3.41 -8.55 -4.68
CA LYS A 163 -3.59 -9.27 -5.95
C LYS A 163 -2.28 -9.58 -6.68
N ASN A 164 -1.20 -8.86 -6.36
CA ASN A 164 0.14 -9.12 -6.91
C ASN A 164 0.85 -10.34 -6.30
N PHE A 165 0.31 -10.87 -5.21
CA PHE A 165 0.92 -11.95 -4.44
C PHE A 165 0.04 -13.21 -4.43
N PHE A 166 -1.27 -13.01 -4.34
CA PHE A 166 -2.26 -14.08 -4.38
C PHE A 166 -2.75 -14.32 -5.81
N ASP A 167 -3.59 -15.34 -6.00
CA ASP A 167 -4.25 -15.57 -7.30
C ASP A 167 -5.13 -14.36 -7.66
N SER A 168 -4.93 -13.80 -8.86
CA SER A 168 -5.64 -12.61 -9.33
C SER A 168 -7.16 -12.81 -9.45
N ARG A 169 -7.60 -14.07 -9.49
CA ARG A 169 -9.01 -14.48 -9.56
C ARG A 169 -9.69 -14.51 -8.19
N LEU A 170 -8.99 -14.30 -7.08
CA LEU A 170 -9.65 -14.19 -5.78
C LEU A 170 -10.62 -12.99 -5.77
N PRO A 171 -11.86 -13.17 -5.27
CA PRO A 171 -12.84 -12.10 -5.23
C PRO A 171 -12.35 -11.00 -4.28
N HIS A 172 -12.40 -9.76 -4.75
CA HIS A 172 -12.03 -8.56 -3.99
C HIS A 172 -13.25 -7.67 -3.72
N THR A 173 -14.40 -8.09 -4.24
CA THR A 173 -15.72 -7.47 -4.13
C THR A 173 -16.75 -8.57 -3.82
N GLY A 174 -17.97 -8.19 -3.50
CA GLY A 174 -19.04 -9.11 -3.12
C GLY A 174 -19.12 -9.37 -1.61
N GLU A 175 -20.20 -10.04 -1.21
CA GLU A 175 -20.50 -10.37 0.19
C GLU A 175 -19.41 -11.26 0.80
N TYR A 176 -18.91 -12.22 0.02
CA TYR A 176 -17.87 -13.15 0.37
C TYR A 176 -16.60 -12.86 -0.43
N HIS A 177 -15.91 -11.77 -0.10
CA HIS A 177 -14.61 -11.43 -0.68
C HIS A 177 -13.43 -11.97 0.15
N PHE A 178 -12.28 -12.13 -0.52
CA PHE A 178 -11.01 -12.47 0.08
C PHE A 178 -10.36 -11.24 0.72
N CYS A 179 -9.88 -11.40 1.95
CA CYS A 179 -9.08 -10.41 2.65
C CYS A 179 -7.76 -11.04 3.09
N PRO A 180 -6.61 -10.58 2.58
CA PRO A 180 -5.34 -11.23 2.92
C PRO A 180 -5.06 -11.17 4.43
N PRO A 181 -4.34 -12.16 5.00
CA PRO A 181 -4.01 -12.22 6.41
C PRO A 181 -3.08 -11.07 6.81
N VAL A 182 -3.13 -10.63 8.07
CA VAL A 182 -2.27 -9.55 8.57
C VAL A 182 -0.80 -9.88 8.31
N GLY A 183 -0.06 -8.90 7.77
CA GLY A 183 1.36 -9.07 7.44
C GLY A 183 1.63 -9.92 6.19
N TRP A 184 0.63 -10.15 5.32
CA TRP A 184 0.80 -10.83 4.02
C TRP A 184 1.91 -10.20 3.16
N ASP A 185 2.10 -8.89 3.31
CA ASP A 185 3.09 -8.06 2.62
C ASP A 185 4.50 -8.23 3.15
N ARG A 186 4.66 -8.81 4.36
CA ARG A 186 5.96 -9.08 4.99
C ARG A 186 6.69 -10.26 4.36
N PHE A 187 5.96 -11.16 3.70
CA PHE A 187 6.53 -12.36 3.12
C PHE A 187 6.79 -12.17 1.63
N GLY A 188 8.05 -12.35 1.21
CA GLY A 188 8.42 -12.33 -0.22
C GLY A 188 7.71 -13.40 -1.06
N TYR A 189 7.03 -14.35 -0.42
CA TYR A 189 6.22 -15.41 -1.02
C TYR A 189 5.03 -15.73 -0.10
N ILE A 190 3.88 -16.08 -0.69
CA ILE A 190 2.71 -16.47 0.09
C ILE A 190 2.75 -17.95 0.38
N LYS A 191 2.64 -18.30 1.67
CA LYS A 191 2.50 -19.69 2.10
C LYS A 191 1.07 -20.17 1.83
N LYS A 192 0.91 -21.12 0.90
CA LYS A 192 -0.35 -21.84 0.72
C LYS A 192 -0.60 -22.78 1.91
N VAL A 193 -1.85 -22.92 2.31
CA VAL A 193 -2.30 -23.85 3.35
C VAL A 193 -3.28 -24.81 2.69
N ASN A 194 -3.04 -26.12 2.77
CA ASN A 194 -3.88 -27.16 2.14
C ASN A 194 -4.17 -26.86 0.65
N ASN A 195 -3.13 -26.49 -0.12
CA ASN A 195 -3.21 -26.06 -1.53
C ASN A 195 -3.99 -24.74 -1.79
N GLY A 196 -4.54 -24.10 -0.76
CA GLY A 196 -5.28 -22.84 -0.86
C GLY A 196 -4.59 -21.64 -0.25
N TYR A 197 -5.28 -20.50 -0.29
CA TYR A 197 -4.87 -19.23 0.31
C TYR A 197 -5.64 -18.98 1.60
N LYS A 198 -4.92 -18.78 2.71
CA LYS A 198 -5.54 -18.43 4.00
C LYS A 198 -5.77 -16.93 4.07
N ASP A 199 -6.95 -16.52 4.52
CA ASP A 199 -7.33 -15.12 4.66
C ASP A 199 -7.27 -14.63 6.12
N ASN A 200 -7.57 -13.35 6.37
CA ASN A 200 -7.52 -12.77 7.72
C ASN A 200 -8.59 -13.30 8.69
N LYS A 201 -9.64 -13.96 8.19
CA LYS A 201 -10.68 -14.63 9.00
C LYS A 201 -10.35 -16.10 9.24
N GLY A 202 -9.21 -16.57 8.73
CA GLY A 202 -8.78 -17.96 8.85
C GLY A 202 -9.45 -18.91 7.86
N ARG A 203 -10.20 -18.40 6.88
CA ARG A 203 -10.79 -19.21 5.81
C ARG A 203 -9.71 -19.62 4.81
N ILE A 204 -9.81 -20.82 4.26
CA ILE A 204 -8.86 -21.35 3.26
C ILE A 204 -9.57 -21.40 1.92
N TRP A 205 -9.01 -20.70 0.94
CA TRP A 205 -9.55 -20.55 -0.40
C TRP A 205 -8.81 -21.46 -1.36
N VAL A 206 -9.45 -22.52 -1.83
CA VAL A 206 -8.90 -23.44 -2.83
C VAL A 206 -9.61 -23.18 -4.15
N HIS A 207 -8.85 -23.00 -5.22
CA HIS A 207 -9.46 -22.83 -6.53
C HIS A 207 -9.98 -24.20 -6.98
N ASP A 208 -11.27 -24.30 -7.30
CA ASP A 208 -11.79 -25.56 -7.82
C ASP A 208 -11.10 -25.88 -9.15
N THR A 209 -10.34 -26.97 -9.16
CA THR A 209 -9.56 -27.36 -10.33
C THR A 209 -10.38 -28.12 -11.37
N GLU A 210 -11.55 -28.65 -10.99
CA GLU A 210 -12.39 -29.46 -11.86
C GLU A 210 -13.28 -28.60 -12.76
N ARG A 211 -14.13 -27.75 -12.18
CA ARG A 211 -15.06 -26.88 -12.92
C ARG A 211 -14.45 -25.51 -13.20
N LYS A 212 -13.51 -25.05 -12.37
CA LYS A 212 -12.76 -23.78 -12.54
C LYS A 212 -13.66 -22.56 -12.63
N ASP A 213 -14.84 -22.60 -12.04
CA ASP A 213 -15.83 -21.52 -12.02
C ASP A 213 -16.02 -20.89 -10.63
N HIS A 214 -15.45 -21.49 -9.58
CA HIS A 214 -15.57 -21.01 -8.21
C HIS A 214 -14.33 -21.32 -7.34
N TRP A 215 -14.40 -20.82 -6.11
CA TRP A 215 -13.49 -21.11 -5.01
C TRP A 215 -14.20 -21.97 -3.98
N ASP A 216 -13.58 -23.09 -3.61
CA ASP A 216 -13.95 -23.87 -2.44
C ASP A 216 -13.35 -23.20 -1.20
N VAL A 217 -14.22 -22.63 -0.37
CA VAL A 217 -13.80 -21.91 0.83
C VAL A 217 -14.08 -22.76 2.06
N GLN A 218 -13.03 -23.32 2.65
CA GLN A 218 -13.09 -23.99 3.93
C GLN A 218 -13.14 -22.95 5.06
N LEU A 219 -14.16 -23.02 5.90
CA LEU A 219 -14.33 -22.17 7.08
C LEU A 219 -13.52 -22.69 8.27
N PRO A 220 -13.28 -21.87 9.31
CA PRO A 220 -12.52 -22.29 10.50
C PRO A 220 -13.10 -23.49 11.26
N ASP A 221 -14.40 -23.75 11.11
CA ASP A 221 -15.11 -24.91 11.68
C ASP A 221 -15.03 -26.18 10.80
N ASN A 222 -14.26 -26.13 9.72
CA ASN A 222 -14.12 -27.15 8.67
C ASN A 222 -15.36 -27.37 7.79
N SER A 223 -16.39 -26.52 7.87
CA SER A 223 -17.43 -26.51 6.84
C SER A 223 -16.92 -25.87 5.55
N HIS A 224 -17.61 -26.12 4.44
CA HIS A 224 -17.23 -25.64 3.12
C HIS A 224 -18.38 -24.85 2.47
N ILE A 225 -18.02 -23.81 1.72
CA ILE A 225 -18.93 -23.06 0.87
C ILE A 225 -18.26 -22.79 -0.47
N ASN A 226 -19.08 -22.63 -1.52
CA ASN A 226 -18.59 -22.32 -2.85
C ASN A 226 -18.80 -20.84 -3.12
N VAL A 227 -17.74 -20.17 -3.59
CA VAL A 227 -17.74 -18.73 -3.80
C VAL A 227 -17.30 -18.42 -5.22
N SER A 228 -18.15 -17.70 -5.97
CA SER A 228 -17.83 -17.23 -7.31
C SER A 228 -16.69 -16.20 -7.32
N TYR A 229 -16.15 -15.91 -8.50
CA TYR A 229 -15.08 -14.91 -8.67
C TYR A 229 -15.49 -13.46 -8.34
N ASP A 230 -16.79 -13.18 -8.24
CA ASP A 230 -17.34 -11.89 -7.80
C ASP A 230 -17.82 -11.90 -6.34
N GLY A 231 -17.49 -12.94 -5.58
CA GLY A 231 -17.72 -13.01 -4.13
C GLY A 231 -19.16 -13.33 -3.73
N ARG A 232 -19.92 -14.03 -4.57
CA ARG A 232 -21.25 -14.55 -4.25
C ARG A 232 -21.15 -16.02 -3.84
N ILE A 233 -21.98 -16.44 -2.90
CA ILE A 233 -22.11 -17.85 -2.52
C ILE A 233 -22.96 -18.55 -3.59
N ILE A 234 -22.55 -19.74 -4.04
CA ILE A 234 -23.21 -20.54 -5.08
C ILE A 234 -23.51 -21.98 -4.64
#